data_AF-A0A947CKB9-F1
#
_entry.id   AF-A0A947CKB9-F1
#
_cell.length_a   1.000
_cell.length_b   1.000
_cell.length_c   1.000
_cell.angle_alpha   90.00
_cell.angle_beta   90.00
_cell.angle_gamma   90.00
#
_symmetry.space_group_name_H-M   'P 1'
#
loop_
_entity.id
_entity.type
_entity.pdbx_description
1 polymer ?
#
loop_
_entity_poly.entity_id
_entity_poly.type
_entity_poly.pdbx_seq_one_letter_code
_entity_poly.pdbx_strand_id
1 'polypeptide(L)'
;MSTSRRSFMRLMGATGATAALAGCDAASDAFAQLFGGDGGVDFAPPEADAIDLETHVLNRLTWGPRPGDRARVRSMGVDAFIEEQLAPERIGDGRCDRAVASIESMFEPVAEMYEHHQQELLTDLTRFKLIRGVESERQLHEVMVDFWTDHLNIVSQKGDCRWLKPADDRDVIRVHALGDFRSMIRASAVSPAMLIYLDGHDNKVVHAGDRPNENYARELLELHTLGVDGGYTQRDVSEVARCLSGWTYEHRPFQLRAARVAFDAGRHDDGVKHVLGHAIPAGGGATDLDRVLDIVCGHPATAHNIATKLCRRFIADPAPPEAIGTVAEAFAQSGGAIADVLRTLFGTDAFRAERGSLYKRPLRFVLSAFRSAGARTQAPPIVQEALLRMGHAPFQYPTPDGYPIEPEPWLGTLLWRWNFALELDAGAIPRTAVDHEALLERAGGLNNLAAHLLGRRPTALEANELSQTARPLALLLASPAFQFH
;
A
#
# COMPACT_ATOMS: atom_id res chain seq x y z
N MET A 1 39.82 -31.70 -16.65
CA MET A 1 40.57 -30.72 -17.47
C MET A 1 40.33 -29.34 -16.91
N SER A 2 41.32 -28.73 -16.24
CA SER A 2 41.17 -27.43 -15.58
C SER A 2 41.24 -26.29 -16.59
N THR A 3 40.16 -25.54 -16.74
CA THR A 3 40.14 -24.28 -17.48
C THR A 3 40.76 -23.17 -16.63
N SER A 4 41.86 -22.60 -17.11
CA SER A 4 42.62 -21.54 -16.44
C SER A 4 41.87 -20.21 -16.45
N ARG A 5 41.99 -19.42 -15.36
CA ARG A 5 41.49 -18.03 -15.18
C ARG A 5 41.78 -17.11 -16.38
N ARG A 6 42.80 -17.41 -17.20
CA ARG A 6 43.12 -16.64 -18.42
C ARG A 6 42.11 -16.84 -19.56
N SER A 7 41.46 -17.99 -19.66
CA SER A 7 40.44 -18.25 -20.67
C SER A 7 39.12 -17.57 -20.30
N PHE A 8 38.81 -17.46 -19.00
CA PHE A 8 37.64 -16.72 -18.50
C PHE A 8 37.76 -15.21 -18.78
N MET A 9 38.94 -14.62 -18.58
CA MET A 9 39.14 -13.18 -18.83
C MET A 9 39.13 -12.80 -20.32
N ARG A 10 39.51 -13.72 -21.23
CA ARG A 10 39.43 -13.44 -22.68
C ARG A 10 38.00 -13.47 -23.21
N LEU A 11 37.09 -14.23 -22.58
CA LEU A 11 35.68 -14.24 -22.96
C LEU A 11 34.98 -12.93 -22.53
N MET A 12 35.32 -12.40 -21.35
CA MET A 12 34.81 -11.10 -20.86
C MET A 12 35.38 -9.89 -21.64
N GLY A 13 36.61 -9.99 -22.16
CA GLY A 13 37.22 -8.91 -22.94
C GLY A 13 36.57 -8.69 -24.32
N ALA A 14 35.97 -9.73 -24.91
CA ALA A 14 35.33 -9.64 -26.22
C ALA A 14 33.87 -9.17 -26.14
N THR A 15 33.16 -9.41 -25.04
CA THR A 15 31.80 -8.88 -24.78
C THR A 15 31.81 -7.47 -24.19
N GLY A 16 32.87 -7.07 -23.48
CA GLY A 16 32.98 -5.75 -22.88
C GLY A 16 33.13 -4.58 -23.87
N ALA A 17 33.73 -4.82 -25.04
CA ALA A 17 34.00 -3.76 -26.00
C ALA A 17 32.76 -3.31 -26.79
N THR A 18 31.76 -4.18 -26.97
CA THR A 18 30.48 -3.83 -27.60
C THR A 18 29.44 -3.32 -26.62
N ALA A 19 29.50 -3.72 -25.34
CA ALA A 19 28.61 -3.21 -24.30
C ALA A 19 28.97 -1.80 -23.80
N ALA A 20 30.20 -1.33 -24.00
CA ALA A 20 30.64 -0.02 -23.53
C ALA A 20 30.07 1.18 -24.34
N LEU A 21 29.39 0.94 -25.46
CA LEU A 21 28.76 1.98 -26.28
C LEU A 21 27.23 2.08 -26.09
N ALA A 22 26.63 1.17 -25.33
CA ALA A 22 25.23 1.24 -24.96
C ALA A 22 25.15 1.53 -23.45
N GLY A 23 24.50 2.63 -23.07
CA GLY A 23 24.39 3.05 -21.67
C GLY A 23 23.87 1.92 -20.77
N CYS A 24 24.15 1.99 -19.46
CA CYS A 24 23.77 0.98 -18.47
C CYS A 24 22.29 0.54 -18.54
N ASP A 25 21.40 1.39 -19.06
CA ASP A 25 19.99 1.09 -19.32
C ASP A 25 19.79 -0.01 -20.37
N ALA A 26 20.55 0.00 -21.47
CA ALA A 26 20.45 -1.01 -22.52
C ALA A 26 21.01 -2.36 -22.06
N ALA A 27 22.04 -2.34 -21.20
CA ALA A 27 22.57 -3.55 -20.57
C ALA A 27 21.58 -4.13 -19.56
N SER A 28 20.89 -3.28 -18.78
CA SER A 28 19.79 -3.68 -17.88
C SER A 28 18.62 -4.27 -18.64
N ASP A 29 18.19 -3.66 -19.74
CA ASP A 29 17.10 -4.17 -20.59
C ASP A 29 17.48 -5.49 -21.28
N ALA A 30 18.70 -5.62 -21.78
CA ALA A 30 19.19 -6.88 -22.35
C ALA A 30 19.31 -7.99 -21.29
N PHE A 31 19.73 -7.66 -20.07
CA PHE A 31 19.80 -8.63 -18.96
C PHE A 31 18.41 -9.01 -18.44
N ALA A 32 17.45 -8.07 -18.44
CA ALA A 32 16.04 -8.34 -18.14
C ALA A 32 15.39 -9.20 -19.23
N GLN A 33 15.75 -9.06 -20.50
CA GLN A 33 15.30 -9.98 -21.56
C GLN A 33 15.96 -11.36 -21.48
N LEU A 34 17.24 -11.44 -21.10
CA LEU A 34 18.00 -12.71 -21.03
C LEU A 34 17.74 -13.52 -19.75
N PHE A 35 17.42 -12.87 -18.62
CA PHE A 35 17.24 -13.54 -17.32
C PHE A 35 15.94 -13.17 -16.57
N GLY A 36 15.24 -12.12 -17.01
CA GLY A 36 13.86 -11.80 -16.61
C GLY A 36 12.88 -12.00 -17.76
N GLY A 37 13.29 -12.74 -18.79
CA GLY A 37 12.46 -13.04 -19.93
C GLY A 37 11.16 -13.66 -19.46
N ASP A 38 10.05 -13.03 -19.81
CA ASP A 38 8.72 -13.61 -19.88
C ASP A 38 8.76 -14.79 -20.86
N GLY A 39 9.51 -15.85 -20.53
CA GLY A 39 9.60 -17.07 -21.30
C GLY A 39 8.22 -17.70 -21.34
N GLY A 40 7.50 -17.44 -22.44
CA GLY A 40 6.19 -18.04 -22.73
C GLY A 40 5.20 -17.99 -21.58
N VAL A 41 4.96 -16.81 -20.97
CA VAL A 41 3.85 -16.71 -20.03
C VAL A 41 2.55 -16.73 -20.84
N ASP A 42 1.83 -17.84 -20.77
CA ASP A 42 0.53 -18.00 -21.42
C ASP A 42 -0.38 -16.82 -21.08
N PHE A 43 -0.88 -16.15 -22.09
CA PHE A 43 -1.91 -15.13 -21.91
C PHE A 43 -3.26 -15.85 -21.87
N ALA A 44 -3.84 -16.00 -20.67
CA ALA A 44 -5.14 -16.63 -20.48
C ALA A 44 -6.19 -15.56 -20.12
N PRO A 45 -6.86 -14.94 -21.11
CA PRO A 45 -7.89 -13.96 -20.85
C PRO A 45 -9.16 -14.63 -20.29
N PRO A 46 -10.02 -13.88 -19.58
CA PRO A 46 -11.35 -14.34 -19.19
C PRO A 46 -12.22 -14.72 -20.39
N GLU A 47 -12.93 -15.84 -20.27
CA GLU A 47 -13.86 -16.36 -21.29
C GLU A 47 -15.33 -16.18 -20.88
N ALA A 48 -15.58 -15.75 -19.65
CA ALA A 48 -16.91 -15.51 -19.12
C ALA A 48 -17.40 -14.09 -19.41
N ASP A 49 -18.72 -13.92 -19.47
CA ASP A 49 -19.37 -12.61 -19.66
C ASP A 49 -19.41 -11.78 -18.35
N ALA A 50 -19.09 -12.41 -17.22
CA ALA A 50 -18.97 -11.78 -15.91
C ALA A 50 -17.59 -12.06 -15.31
N ILE A 51 -17.20 -11.27 -14.31
CA ILE A 51 -15.92 -11.45 -13.62
C ILE A 51 -15.91 -12.81 -12.91
N ASP A 52 -14.96 -13.67 -13.30
CA ASP A 52 -14.75 -14.98 -12.68
C ASP A 52 -13.93 -14.88 -11.39
N LEU A 53 -13.79 -16.00 -10.68
CA LEU A 53 -13.09 -16.03 -9.40
C LEU A 53 -11.59 -15.75 -9.55
N GLU A 54 -10.95 -16.26 -10.61
CA GLU A 54 -9.52 -16.03 -10.90
C GLU A 54 -9.23 -14.53 -11.04
N THR A 55 -10.05 -13.83 -11.82
CA THR A 55 -9.95 -12.40 -12.04
C THR A 55 -10.33 -11.61 -10.79
N HIS A 56 -11.38 -12.02 -10.09
CA HIS A 56 -11.81 -11.37 -8.85
C HIS A 56 -10.69 -11.36 -7.80
N VAL A 57 -10.02 -12.50 -7.59
CA VAL A 57 -8.93 -12.63 -6.63
C VAL A 57 -7.76 -11.73 -7.03
N LEU A 58 -7.39 -11.68 -8.32
CA LEU A 58 -6.37 -10.75 -8.79
C LEU A 58 -6.77 -9.28 -8.58
N ASN A 59 -8.01 -8.92 -8.87
CA ASN A 59 -8.52 -7.57 -8.66
C ASN A 59 -8.48 -7.14 -7.19
N ARG A 60 -8.76 -8.06 -6.25
CA ARG A 60 -8.81 -7.79 -4.81
C ARG A 60 -7.43 -7.81 -4.15
N LEU A 61 -6.64 -8.84 -4.41
CA LEU A 61 -5.33 -9.06 -3.76
C LEU A 61 -4.20 -8.29 -4.42
N THR A 62 -4.40 -7.76 -5.63
CA THR A 62 -3.37 -6.98 -6.34
C THR A 62 -3.89 -5.60 -6.72
N TRP A 63 -3.01 -4.78 -7.30
CA TRP A 63 -3.41 -3.52 -7.93
C TRP A 63 -4.09 -3.69 -9.29
N GLY A 64 -4.30 -4.92 -9.75
CA GLY A 64 -4.88 -5.29 -11.04
C GLY A 64 -4.03 -6.36 -11.72
N PRO A 65 -4.63 -7.23 -12.56
CA PRO A 65 -3.88 -8.29 -13.22
C PRO A 65 -2.87 -7.70 -14.21
N ARG A 66 -1.64 -8.19 -14.19
CA ARG A 66 -0.63 -7.99 -15.25
C ARG A 66 -0.80 -9.09 -16.32
N PRO A 67 -0.38 -8.86 -17.59
CA PRO A 67 -0.33 -9.93 -18.58
C PRO A 67 0.39 -11.18 -18.07
N GLY A 68 -0.34 -12.30 -17.99
CA GLY A 68 0.16 -13.59 -17.49
C GLY A 68 -0.26 -13.96 -16.06
N ASP A 69 -0.63 -12.99 -15.21
CA ASP A 69 -1.02 -13.26 -13.81
C ASP A 69 -2.18 -14.25 -13.72
N ARG A 70 -3.19 -14.08 -14.58
CA ARG A 70 -4.37 -14.95 -14.61
C ARG A 70 -4.02 -16.39 -15.00
N ALA A 71 -3.10 -16.58 -15.95
CA ALA A 71 -2.63 -17.93 -16.29
C ALA A 71 -1.88 -18.57 -15.12
N ARG A 72 -1.09 -17.78 -14.37
CA ARG A 72 -0.42 -18.28 -13.16
C ARG A 72 -1.44 -18.72 -12.11
N VAL A 73 -2.43 -17.88 -11.79
CA VAL A 73 -3.51 -18.23 -10.84
C VAL A 73 -4.27 -19.46 -11.29
N ARG A 74 -4.63 -19.56 -12.58
CA ARG A 74 -5.28 -20.74 -13.15
C ARG A 74 -4.42 -22.00 -13.00
N SER A 75 -3.11 -21.90 -13.21
CA SER A 75 -2.20 -23.04 -13.13
C SER A 75 -1.97 -23.54 -11.70
N MET A 76 -1.86 -22.63 -10.72
CA MET A 76 -1.57 -22.99 -9.32
C MET A 76 -2.84 -23.18 -8.48
N GLY A 77 -3.96 -22.61 -8.91
CA GLY A 77 -5.21 -22.56 -8.17
C GLY A 77 -5.34 -21.29 -7.32
N VAL A 78 -6.58 -20.81 -7.19
CA VAL A 78 -6.94 -19.60 -6.44
C VAL A 78 -6.45 -19.65 -4.99
N ASP A 79 -6.71 -20.75 -4.28
CA ASP A 79 -6.38 -20.85 -2.86
C ASP A 79 -4.85 -20.89 -2.64
N ALA A 80 -4.11 -21.55 -3.52
CA ALA A 80 -2.65 -21.56 -3.48
C ALA A 80 -2.06 -20.16 -3.73
N PHE A 81 -2.67 -19.38 -4.63
CA PHE A 81 -2.25 -18.00 -4.88
C PHE A 81 -2.52 -17.11 -3.65
N ILE A 82 -3.69 -17.26 -3.01
CA ILE A 82 -4.02 -16.53 -1.77
C ILE A 82 -2.98 -16.84 -0.68
N GLU A 83 -2.68 -18.13 -0.44
CA GLU A 83 -1.71 -18.54 0.58
C GLU A 83 -0.29 -18.04 0.27
N GLU A 84 0.12 -18.03 -0.99
CA GLU A 84 1.42 -17.47 -1.39
C GLU A 84 1.49 -15.96 -1.11
N GLN A 85 0.43 -15.21 -1.44
CA GLN A 85 0.36 -13.77 -1.21
C GLN A 85 0.28 -13.38 0.26
N LEU A 86 -0.24 -14.27 1.13
CA LEU A 86 -0.23 -14.10 2.59
C LEU A 86 1.15 -14.33 3.21
N ALA A 87 2.11 -14.86 2.46
CA ALA A 87 3.48 -15.15 2.90
C ALA A 87 4.52 -14.44 2.00
N PRO A 88 4.58 -13.09 2.01
CA PRO A 88 5.37 -12.30 1.07
C PRO A 88 6.88 -12.61 1.11
N GLU A 89 7.41 -13.05 2.24
CA GLU A 89 8.79 -13.48 2.40
C GLU A 89 9.18 -14.67 1.52
N ARG A 90 8.19 -15.46 1.06
CA ARG A 90 8.38 -16.60 0.15
C ARG A 90 8.38 -16.18 -1.32
N ILE A 91 7.98 -14.96 -1.63
CA ILE A 91 7.91 -14.41 -2.98
C ILE A 91 9.19 -13.62 -3.26
N GLY A 92 9.92 -14.04 -4.30
CA GLY A 92 11.08 -13.28 -4.81
C GLY A 92 10.63 -12.00 -5.49
N ASP A 93 11.18 -10.85 -5.10
CA ASP A 93 10.74 -9.52 -5.56
C ASP A 93 11.79 -8.78 -6.41
N GLY A 94 12.73 -9.53 -7.01
CA GLY A 94 13.92 -8.96 -7.63
C GLY A 94 13.66 -8.00 -8.80
N ARG A 95 12.50 -8.10 -9.48
CA ARG A 95 12.07 -7.13 -10.50
C ARG A 95 11.82 -5.76 -9.87
N CYS A 96 11.04 -5.75 -8.80
CA CYS A 96 10.73 -4.55 -8.03
C CYS A 96 11.97 -3.98 -7.36
N ASP A 97 12.78 -4.83 -6.72
CA ASP A 97 14.00 -4.40 -6.02
C ASP A 97 14.96 -3.64 -6.96
N ARG A 98 15.13 -4.12 -8.20
CA ARG A 98 15.91 -3.41 -9.22
C ARG A 98 15.24 -2.10 -9.65
N ALA A 99 13.92 -2.09 -9.82
CA ALA A 99 13.19 -0.92 -10.27
C ALA A 99 13.25 0.25 -9.26
N VAL A 100 13.28 -0.07 -7.95
CA VAL A 100 13.37 0.95 -6.90
C VAL A 100 14.79 1.25 -6.44
N ALA A 101 15.79 0.47 -6.84
CA ALA A 101 17.18 0.63 -6.40
C ALA A 101 17.76 2.03 -6.65
N SER A 102 17.29 2.73 -7.69
CA SER A 102 17.73 4.11 -8.01
C SER A 102 17.20 5.18 -7.06
N ILE A 103 16.31 4.82 -6.13
CA ILE A 103 15.69 5.74 -5.17
C ILE A 103 16.41 5.60 -3.83
N GLU A 104 17.70 5.96 -3.82
CA GLU A 104 18.64 5.71 -2.72
C GLU A 104 18.11 6.26 -1.38
N SER A 105 17.48 7.44 -1.41
CA SER A 105 16.88 8.12 -0.26
C SER A 105 15.89 7.28 0.55
N MET A 106 15.26 6.26 -0.05
CA MET A 106 14.30 5.38 0.63
C MET A 106 14.98 4.30 1.49
N PHE A 107 16.27 4.06 1.28
CA PHE A 107 17.04 3.03 2.00
C PHE A 107 17.94 3.61 3.09
N GLU A 108 18.03 4.94 3.18
CA GLU A 108 18.87 5.64 4.13
C GLU A 108 18.29 5.67 5.56
N PRO A 109 19.13 5.69 6.60
CA PRO A 109 18.67 5.91 7.97
C PRO A 109 17.86 7.21 8.12
N VAL A 110 16.89 7.22 9.04
CA VAL A 110 16.02 8.40 9.27
C VAL A 110 16.78 9.68 9.58
N ALA A 111 17.98 9.58 10.19
CA ALA A 111 18.80 10.74 10.50
C ALA A 111 19.35 11.43 9.23
N GLU A 112 19.66 10.67 8.19
CA GLU A 112 20.18 11.17 6.90
C GLU A 112 19.06 11.80 6.06
N MET A 113 17.80 11.44 6.29
CA MET A 113 16.66 12.03 5.57
C MET A 113 16.60 13.57 5.72
N TYR A 114 17.05 14.13 6.84
CA TYR A 114 17.12 15.59 7.05
C TYR A 114 18.13 16.32 6.13
N GLU A 115 19.05 15.60 5.51
CA GLU A 115 20.03 16.16 4.56
C GLU A 115 19.42 16.38 3.17
N HIS A 116 18.28 15.75 2.88
CA HIS A 116 17.57 15.88 1.61
C HIS A 116 16.68 17.11 1.54
N HIS A 117 16.54 17.63 0.31
CA HIS A 117 15.51 18.62 0.03
C HIS A 117 14.12 17.98 0.17
N GLN A 118 13.26 18.60 0.97
CA GLN A 118 11.94 18.09 1.35
C GLN A 118 11.10 17.64 0.15
N GLN A 119 11.07 18.46 -0.91
CA GLN A 119 10.27 18.18 -2.09
C GLN A 119 10.77 16.96 -2.86
N GLU A 120 12.10 16.76 -2.93
CA GLU A 120 12.71 15.65 -3.64
C GLU A 120 12.41 14.34 -2.91
N LEU A 121 12.57 14.33 -1.58
CA LEU A 121 12.29 13.17 -0.74
C LEU A 121 10.81 12.75 -0.80
N LEU A 122 9.87 13.70 -0.84
CA LEU A 122 8.44 13.40 -0.97
C LEU A 122 8.06 12.90 -2.37
N THR A 123 8.73 13.43 -3.42
CA THR A 123 8.59 12.90 -4.78
C THR A 123 9.15 11.48 -4.86
N ASP A 124 10.30 11.21 -4.26
CA ASP A 124 10.92 9.88 -4.20
C ASP A 124 10.03 8.89 -3.44
N LEU A 125 9.46 9.26 -2.30
CA LEU A 125 8.53 8.43 -1.55
C LEU A 125 7.28 8.07 -2.38
N THR A 126 6.72 9.05 -3.10
CA THR A 126 5.57 8.80 -3.98
C THR A 126 5.96 7.87 -5.13
N ARG A 127 7.11 8.13 -5.78
CA ARG A 127 7.66 7.31 -6.87
C ARG A 127 7.93 5.88 -6.40
N PHE A 128 8.50 5.71 -5.21
CA PHE A 128 8.77 4.41 -4.58
C PHE A 128 7.47 3.62 -4.41
N LYS A 129 6.44 4.22 -3.82
CA LYS A 129 5.11 3.58 -3.69
C LYS A 129 4.53 3.16 -5.05
N LEU A 130 4.59 4.04 -6.06
CA LEU A 130 4.03 3.76 -7.38
C LEU A 130 4.77 2.63 -8.09
N ILE A 131 6.11 2.66 -8.09
CA ILE A 131 6.92 1.61 -8.70
C ILE A 131 6.68 0.27 -8.01
N ARG A 132 6.65 0.22 -6.66
CA ARG A 132 6.36 -1.02 -5.94
C ARG A 132 4.95 -1.56 -6.25
N GLY A 133 3.95 -0.68 -6.30
CA GLY A 133 2.60 -1.04 -6.70
C GLY A 133 2.53 -1.67 -8.09
N VAL A 134 3.31 -1.15 -9.06
CA VAL A 134 3.36 -1.70 -10.42
C VAL A 134 4.19 -2.97 -10.50
N GLU A 135 5.41 -2.98 -9.94
CA GLU A 135 6.45 -3.96 -10.22
C GLU A 135 6.56 -5.11 -9.23
N SER A 136 6.05 -4.97 -8.00
CA SER A 136 6.19 -6.00 -6.98
C SER A 136 5.39 -7.25 -7.33
N GLU A 137 5.95 -8.42 -7.05
CA GLU A 137 5.21 -9.69 -7.08
C GLU A 137 4.50 -9.96 -5.74
N ARG A 138 4.86 -9.22 -4.68
CA ARG A 138 4.24 -9.24 -3.34
C ARG A 138 3.03 -8.31 -3.30
N GLN A 139 2.09 -8.54 -4.21
CA GLN A 139 1.00 -7.61 -4.48
C GLN A 139 0.05 -7.39 -3.28
N LEU A 140 -0.30 -8.44 -2.53
CA LEU A 140 -1.15 -8.29 -1.34
C LEU A 140 -0.45 -7.44 -0.27
N HIS A 141 0.88 -7.59 -0.12
CA HIS A 141 1.67 -6.76 0.79
C HIS A 141 1.57 -5.28 0.41
N GLU A 142 1.73 -4.94 -0.87
CA GLU A 142 1.61 -3.54 -1.33
C GLU A 142 0.17 -2.97 -1.21
N VAL A 143 -0.86 -3.81 -1.40
CA VAL A 143 -2.27 -3.42 -1.14
C VAL A 143 -2.51 -3.16 0.34
N MET A 144 -1.92 -3.95 1.22
CA MET A 144 -2.03 -3.77 2.67
C MET A 144 -1.19 -2.60 3.17
N VAL A 145 -0.03 -2.32 2.57
CA VAL A 145 0.73 -1.09 2.84
C VAL A 145 -0.11 0.15 2.55
N ASP A 146 -0.86 0.16 1.45
CA ASP A 146 -1.81 1.24 1.16
C ASP A 146 -2.93 1.32 2.20
N PHE A 147 -3.55 0.20 2.55
CA PHE A 147 -4.61 0.15 3.56
C PHE A 147 -4.14 0.70 4.92
N TRP A 148 -2.97 0.29 5.40
CA TRP A 148 -2.45 0.75 6.69
C TRP A 148 -1.91 2.17 6.66
N THR A 149 -1.33 2.61 5.54
CA THR A 149 -0.98 4.03 5.35
C THR A 149 -2.21 4.92 5.47
N ASP A 150 -3.35 4.46 4.97
CA ASP A 150 -4.63 5.18 5.03
C ASP A 150 -5.23 5.13 6.45
N HIS A 151 -5.18 3.97 7.11
CA HIS A 151 -5.72 3.76 8.46
C HIS A 151 -4.90 4.46 9.56
N LEU A 152 -3.58 4.55 9.41
CA LEU A 152 -2.65 5.27 10.29
C LEU A 152 -2.16 6.53 9.58
N ASN A 153 -3.09 7.32 9.03
CA ASN A 153 -2.76 8.42 8.13
C ASN A 153 -1.81 9.42 8.79
N ILE A 154 -0.75 9.77 8.07
CA ILE A 154 0.18 10.84 8.41
C ILE A 154 0.33 11.74 7.18
N VAL A 155 -0.07 13.00 7.32
CA VAL A 155 0.17 14.02 6.31
C VAL A 155 1.66 14.30 6.25
N SER A 156 2.27 13.98 5.12
CA SER A 156 3.69 14.22 4.88
C SER A 156 4.09 15.69 4.99
N GLN A 157 3.18 16.65 4.80
CA GLN A 157 3.51 18.08 4.83
C GLN A 157 3.50 18.71 6.24
N LYS A 158 2.96 18.04 7.27
CA LYS A 158 2.89 18.58 8.64
C LYS A 158 4.26 18.52 9.33
N GLY A 159 4.84 19.67 9.68
CA GLY A 159 6.10 19.74 10.43
C GLY A 159 7.20 18.89 9.81
N ASP A 160 7.94 18.14 10.62
CA ASP A 160 9.01 17.27 10.14
C ASP A 160 8.54 15.97 9.48
N CYS A 161 7.22 15.70 9.39
CA CYS A 161 6.72 14.54 8.65
C CYS A 161 7.23 14.49 7.21
N ARG A 162 7.66 15.63 6.65
CA ARG A 162 8.22 15.73 5.30
C ARG A 162 9.55 14.97 5.13
N TRP A 163 10.27 14.77 6.24
CA TRP A 163 11.48 13.94 6.30
C TRP A 163 11.22 12.58 6.94
N LEU A 164 10.25 12.49 7.85
CA LEU A 164 10.05 11.29 8.65
C LEU A 164 9.09 10.28 8.02
N LYS A 165 8.21 10.70 7.11
CA LYS A 165 7.23 9.82 6.47
C LYS A 165 7.86 8.65 5.68
N PRO A 166 8.99 8.82 4.97
CA PRO A 166 9.65 7.68 4.32
C PRO A 166 10.13 6.60 5.30
N ALA A 167 10.70 7.00 6.44
CA ALA A 167 11.09 6.06 7.49
C ALA A 167 9.87 5.38 8.11
N ASP A 168 8.77 6.11 8.33
CA ASP A 168 7.51 5.52 8.80
C ASP A 168 6.93 4.49 7.79
N ASP A 169 6.93 4.81 6.48
CA ASP A 169 6.50 3.85 5.44
C ASP A 169 7.35 2.58 5.47
N ARG A 170 8.67 2.72 5.54
CA ARG A 170 9.63 1.62 5.52
C ARG A 170 9.62 0.78 6.80
N ASP A 171 9.75 1.42 7.96
CA ASP A 171 10.08 0.78 9.23
C ASP A 171 8.85 0.44 10.07
N VAL A 172 7.70 1.06 9.78
CA VAL A 172 6.43 0.78 10.47
C VAL A 172 5.47 0.07 9.53
N ILE A 173 4.98 0.76 8.49
CA ILE A 173 3.87 0.26 7.68
C ILE A 173 4.27 -1.01 6.92
N ARG A 174 5.39 -0.98 6.19
CA ARG A 174 5.84 -2.14 5.39
C ARG A 174 6.25 -3.33 6.23
N VAL A 175 6.90 -3.10 7.38
CA VAL A 175 7.31 -4.19 8.29
C VAL A 175 6.09 -4.94 8.83
N HIS A 176 5.01 -4.22 9.15
CA HIS A 176 3.86 -4.79 9.85
C HIS A 176 2.64 -5.07 8.97
N ALA A 177 2.68 -4.79 7.66
CA ALA A 177 1.50 -4.82 6.78
C ALA A 177 0.70 -6.14 6.79
N LEU A 178 1.37 -7.28 6.98
CA LEU A 178 0.76 -8.61 7.13
C LEU A 178 1.11 -9.27 8.49
N GLY A 179 1.66 -8.49 9.42
CA GLY A 179 2.13 -8.96 10.72
C GLY A 179 1.07 -8.90 11.82
N ASP A 180 1.50 -8.60 13.03
CA ASP A 180 0.65 -8.46 14.23
C ASP A 180 0.14 -7.01 14.39
N PHE A 181 -1.18 -6.86 14.58
CA PHE A 181 -1.84 -5.56 14.70
C PHE A 181 -1.34 -4.76 15.90
N ARG A 182 -1.24 -5.37 17.09
CA ARG A 182 -0.80 -4.69 18.31
C ARG A 182 0.64 -4.17 18.17
N SER A 183 1.51 -4.94 17.54
CA SER A 183 2.88 -4.55 17.20
C SER A 183 2.93 -3.37 16.23
N MET A 184 2.07 -3.36 15.21
CA MET A 184 1.94 -2.25 14.27
C MET A 184 1.49 -0.96 14.97
N ILE A 185 0.43 -1.02 15.79
CA ILE A 185 -0.06 0.14 16.54
C ILE A 185 1.02 0.65 17.48
N ARG A 186 1.76 -0.23 18.15
CA ARG A 186 2.88 0.16 19.00
C ARG A 186 3.99 0.86 18.18
N ALA A 187 4.38 0.28 17.06
CA ALA A 187 5.43 0.83 16.20
C ALA A 187 5.03 2.23 15.67
N SER A 188 3.76 2.41 15.30
CA SER A 188 3.20 3.70 14.91
C SER A 188 3.15 4.68 16.07
N ALA A 189 2.67 4.28 17.25
CA ALA A 189 2.55 5.11 18.45
C ALA A 189 3.85 5.78 18.87
N VAL A 190 4.98 5.11 18.62
CA VAL A 190 6.31 5.61 18.94
C VAL A 190 7.10 5.96 17.70
N SER A 191 6.49 6.08 16.51
CA SER A 191 7.22 6.53 15.32
C SER A 191 7.43 8.06 15.40
N PRO A 192 8.62 8.58 15.00
CA PRO A 192 8.85 10.02 14.99
C PRO A 192 7.80 10.79 14.18
N ALA A 193 7.37 10.24 13.04
CA ALA A 193 6.36 10.85 12.20
C ALA A 193 5.00 10.96 12.91
N MET A 194 4.54 9.89 13.58
CA MET A 194 3.26 9.91 14.30
C MET A 194 3.29 10.81 15.53
N LEU A 195 4.40 10.80 16.29
CA LEU A 195 4.59 11.71 17.44
C LEU A 195 4.50 13.19 17.04
N ILE A 196 4.90 13.54 15.82
CA ILE A 196 4.75 14.90 15.29
C ILE A 196 3.35 15.11 14.72
N TYR A 197 2.83 14.15 13.97
CA TYR A 197 1.55 14.31 13.28
C TYR A 197 0.37 14.48 14.25
N LEU A 198 0.38 13.78 15.39
CA LEU A 198 -0.69 13.87 16.40
C LEU A 198 -0.22 14.51 17.71
N ASP A 199 0.84 15.32 17.63
CA ASP A 199 1.37 16.16 18.71
C ASP A 199 1.77 15.38 19.98
N GLY A 200 2.05 14.07 19.84
CA GLY A 200 2.52 13.20 20.92
C GLY A 200 3.84 13.68 21.52
N HIS A 201 4.73 14.27 20.73
CA HIS A 201 6.00 14.84 21.21
C HIS A 201 5.85 15.99 22.22
N ASP A 202 4.70 16.65 22.20
CA ASP A 202 4.32 17.73 23.11
C ASP A 202 3.40 17.26 24.26
N ASN A 203 2.99 15.99 24.25
CA ASN A 203 2.19 15.42 25.34
C ASN A 203 3.04 15.25 26.60
N LYS A 204 2.80 16.09 27.62
CA LYS A 204 3.59 16.14 28.85
C LYS A 204 2.76 16.53 30.06
N VAL A 205 3.21 16.05 31.22
CA VAL A 205 2.77 16.47 32.56
C VAL A 205 4.03 16.71 33.38
N VAL A 206 4.30 17.96 33.74
CA VAL A 206 5.48 18.39 34.50
C VAL A 206 5.10 18.94 35.87
N HIS A 207 3.94 19.59 35.94
CA HIS A 207 3.39 20.17 37.15
C HIS A 207 2.01 19.59 37.47
N ALA A 208 1.66 19.61 38.76
CA ALA A 208 0.32 19.23 39.19
C ALA A 208 -0.72 20.18 38.56
N GLY A 209 -1.70 19.61 37.85
CA GLY A 209 -2.74 20.36 37.14
C GLY A 209 -2.47 20.59 35.65
N ASP A 210 -1.31 20.20 35.14
CA ASP A 210 -1.06 20.17 33.69
C ASP A 210 -2.08 19.27 33.00
N ARG A 211 -2.51 19.68 31.80
CA ARG A 211 -3.41 18.90 30.96
C ARG A 211 -2.62 18.26 29.82
N PRO A 212 -2.51 16.91 29.77
CA PRO A 212 -1.84 16.24 28.66
C PRO A 212 -2.55 16.50 27.33
N ASN A 213 -1.81 16.38 26.23
CA ASN A 213 -2.38 16.55 24.89
C ASN A 213 -3.20 15.31 24.51
N GLU A 214 -4.48 15.51 24.22
CA GLU A 214 -5.44 14.43 23.96
C GLU A 214 -5.51 14.01 22.49
N ASN A 215 -4.84 14.71 21.55
CA ASN A 215 -5.00 14.47 20.12
C ASN A 215 -4.72 13.00 19.77
N TYR A 216 -3.52 12.49 20.07
CA TYR A 216 -3.22 11.09 19.77
C TYR A 216 -4.08 10.10 20.57
N ALA A 217 -4.45 10.43 21.82
CA ALA A 217 -5.32 9.57 22.62
C ALA A 217 -6.70 9.39 21.99
N ARG A 218 -7.26 10.49 21.45
CA ARG A 218 -8.53 10.49 20.72
C ARG A 218 -8.41 9.65 19.46
N GLU A 219 -7.42 9.90 18.61
CA GLU A 219 -7.27 9.14 17.36
C GLU A 219 -6.96 7.66 17.60
N LEU A 220 -6.18 7.34 18.65
CA LEU A 220 -5.89 5.95 19.03
C LEU A 220 -7.19 5.20 19.34
N LEU A 221 -8.08 5.79 20.15
CA LEU A 221 -9.35 5.17 20.52
C LEU A 221 -10.34 5.19 19.33
N GLU A 222 -10.50 6.33 18.69
CA GLU A 222 -11.54 6.59 17.69
C GLU A 222 -11.24 5.97 16.33
N LEU A 223 -10.07 6.25 15.76
CA LEU A 223 -9.78 5.93 14.36
C LEU A 223 -8.95 4.65 14.23
N HIS A 224 -7.93 4.52 15.09
CA HIS A 224 -6.94 3.46 14.96
C HIS A 224 -7.38 2.14 15.58
N THR A 225 -8.26 2.16 16.60
CA THR A 225 -8.70 0.94 17.32
C THR A 225 -10.22 0.78 17.38
N LEU A 226 -10.90 1.34 18.37
CA LEU A 226 -12.26 0.96 18.77
C LEU A 226 -13.35 1.42 17.80
N GLY A 227 -13.08 2.45 16.99
CA GLY A 227 -14.11 3.10 16.15
C GLY A 227 -14.86 4.20 16.91
N VAL A 228 -15.50 5.11 16.17
CA VAL A 228 -16.28 6.25 16.72
C VAL A 228 -17.33 5.81 17.75
N ASP A 229 -18.01 4.69 17.49
CA ASP A 229 -19.03 4.12 18.38
C ASP A 229 -18.46 3.01 19.29
N GLY A 230 -17.15 3.03 19.54
CA GLY A 230 -16.40 1.99 20.25
C GLY A 230 -16.65 1.88 21.75
N GLY A 231 -17.52 2.74 22.30
CA GLY A 231 -17.95 2.69 23.71
C GLY A 231 -17.01 3.35 24.71
N TYR A 232 -15.98 4.08 24.26
CA TYR A 232 -15.12 4.88 25.13
C TYR A 232 -15.78 6.21 25.51
N THR A 233 -15.32 6.81 26.60
CA THR A 233 -15.79 8.11 27.08
C THR A 233 -14.71 9.18 26.93
N GLN A 234 -15.09 10.45 27.05
CA GLN A 234 -14.10 11.54 27.14
C GLN A 234 -13.13 11.36 28.32
N ARG A 235 -13.53 10.67 29.39
CA ARG A 235 -12.62 10.34 30.49
C ARG A 235 -11.55 9.36 30.04
N ASP A 236 -11.90 8.34 29.25
CA ASP A 236 -10.92 7.38 28.72
C ASP A 236 -9.91 8.08 27.82
N VAL A 237 -10.34 9.06 27.00
CA VAL A 237 -9.44 9.90 26.20
C VAL A 237 -8.42 10.61 27.09
N SER A 238 -8.87 11.29 28.15
CA SER A 238 -7.98 11.98 29.08
C SER A 238 -7.03 11.01 29.80
N GLU A 239 -7.50 9.83 30.19
CA GLU A 239 -6.69 8.82 30.89
C GLU A 239 -5.65 8.16 29.97
N VAL A 240 -6.01 7.91 28.71
CA VAL A 240 -5.06 7.47 27.69
C VAL A 240 -4.04 8.57 27.39
N ALA A 241 -4.44 9.84 27.32
CA ALA A 241 -3.51 10.95 27.15
C ALA A 241 -2.47 11.02 28.28
N ARG A 242 -2.89 10.76 29.52
CA ARG A 242 -1.97 10.61 30.67
C ARG A 242 -0.99 9.44 30.45
N CYS A 243 -1.47 8.28 30.00
CA CYS A 243 -0.61 7.11 29.70
C CYS A 243 0.43 7.39 28.60
N LEU A 244 0.07 8.24 27.63
CA LEU A 244 0.92 8.58 26.49
C LEU A 244 1.90 9.73 26.76
N SER A 245 1.76 10.43 27.89
CA SER A 245 2.62 11.58 28.22
C SER A 245 4.09 11.17 28.38
N GLY A 246 5.02 12.06 28.06
CA GLY A 246 6.46 11.83 28.20
C GLY A 246 7.15 11.17 26.99
N TRP A 247 6.40 10.60 26.05
CA TRP A 247 6.96 10.22 24.75
C TRP A 247 7.34 11.45 23.93
N THR A 248 8.53 11.43 23.34
CA THR A 248 9.05 12.54 22.54
C THR A 248 10.10 12.04 21.55
N TYR A 249 10.74 12.94 20.82
CA TYR A 249 11.87 12.59 19.96
C TYR A 249 13.01 13.62 20.10
N GLU A 250 14.24 13.16 19.93
CA GLU A 250 15.43 13.99 19.90
C GLU A 250 15.47 14.79 18.58
N HIS A 251 14.91 15.99 18.59
CA HIS A 251 15.03 16.94 17.49
C HIS A 251 16.40 17.64 17.54
N ARG A 252 17.44 16.95 17.06
CA ARG A 252 18.77 17.53 16.81
C ARG A 252 19.11 17.43 15.32
N PRO A 253 18.56 18.34 14.48
CA PRO A 253 18.83 18.33 13.05
C PRO A 253 20.34 18.44 12.79
N PHE A 254 20.83 17.74 11.77
CA PHE A 254 22.25 17.68 11.38
C PHE A 254 23.19 17.02 12.41
N GLN A 255 22.67 16.18 13.30
CA GLN A 255 23.45 15.27 14.16
C GLN A 255 23.03 13.81 13.93
N LEU A 256 23.95 12.87 14.13
CA LEU A 256 23.73 11.40 14.04
C LEU A 256 22.61 10.85 14.95
N ARG A 257 21.98 11.68 15.78
CA ARG A 257 20.87 11.32 16.69
C ARG A 257 19.53 11.97 16.32
N ALA A 258 19.42 12.64 15.17
CA ALA A 258 18.17 13.23 14.71
C ALA A 258 17.04 12.18 14.65
N ALA A 259 15.83 12.59 15.02
CA ALA A 259 14.62 11.76 15.02
C ALA A 259 14.65 10.50 15.90
N ARG A 260 15.55 10.41 16.87
CA ARG A 260 15.52 9.30 17.83
C ARG A 260 14.39 9.46 18.83
N VAL A 261 13.51 8.48 18.91
CA VAL A 261 12.41 8.45 19.89
C VAL A 261 12.97 8.29 21.30
N ALA A 262 12.39 9.03 22.24
CA ALA A 262 12.78 9.01 23.65
C ALA A 262 11.55 9.05 24.55
N PHE A 263 11.70 8.53 25.77
CA PHE A 263 10.73 8.68 26.84
C PHE A 263 11.35 9.48 27.98
N ASP A 264 10.72 10.60 28.35
CA ASP A 264 11.12 11.46 29.45
C ASP A 264 10.18 11.26 30.65
N ALA A 265 10.66 10.55 31.66
CA ALA A 265 9.90 10.28 32.88
C ALA A 265 9.53 11.56 33.66
N GLY A 266 10.30 12.64 33.53
CA GLY A 266 9.97 13.94 34.16
C GLY A 266 8.83 14.69 33.47
N ARG A 267 8.39 14.20 32.31
CA ARG A 267 7.25 14.71 31.53
C ARG A 267 6.06 13.76 31.53
N HIS A 268 6.13 12.66 32.28
CA HIS A 268 5.08 11.65 32.33
C HIS A 268 4.22 11.80 33.59
N ASP A 269 2.91 11.68 33.44
CA ASP A 269 2.01 11.47 34.56
C ASP A 269 2.15 10.04 35.04
N ASP A 270 2.90 9.80 36.11
CA ASP A 270 3.13 8.45 36.64
C ASP A 270 2.09 8.01 37.68
N GLY A 271 0.97 8.74 37.79
CA GLY A 271 -0.13 8.41 38.69
C GLY A 271 -0.94 7.20 38.22
N VAL A 272 -1.85 6.73 39.09
CA VAL A 272 -2.83 5.70 38.73
C VAL A 272 -3.77 6.25 37.65
N LYS A 273 -4.09 5.42 36.66
CA LYS A 273 -4.95 5.76 35.52
C LYS A 273 -6.04 4.69 35.34
N HIS A 274 -7.13 5.05 34.69
CA HIS A 274 -8.23 4.11 34.43
C HIS A 274 -8.65 4.21 32.97
N VAL A 275 -8.48 3.14 32.21
CA VAL A 275 -8.79 3.10 30.78
C VAL A 275 -9.78 1.97 30.52
N LEU A 276 -10.97 2.30 30.00
CA LEU A 276 -12.05 1.34 29.70
C LEU A 276 -12.40 0.44 30.89
N GLY A 277 -12.38 1.00 32.11
CA GLY A 277 -12.66 0.27 33.35
C GLY A 277 -11.47 -0.53 33.91
N HIS A 278 -10.33 -0.59 33.22
CA HIS A 278 -9.11 -1.23 33.70
C HIS A 278 -8.21 -0.23 34.44
N ALA A 279 -7.74 -0.60 35.62
CA ALA A 279 -6.78 0.20 36.37
C ALA A 279 -5.35 -0.04 35.85
N ILE A 280 -4.66 1.04 35.48
CA ILE A 280 -3.23 1.05 35.18
C ILE A 280 -2.50 1.57 36.42
N PRO A 281 -1.64 0.74 37.07
CA PRO A 281 -0.92 1.13 38.28
C PRO A 281 0.00 2.33 38.06
N ALA A 282 0.20 3.12 39.12
CA ALA A 282 1.25 4.13 39.16
C ALA A 282 2.66 3.51 39.07
N GLY A 283 3.67 4.29 38.69
CA GLY A 283 5.04 3.79 38.58
C GLY A 283 5.36 3.06 37.29
N GLY A 284 4.51 3.19 36.26
CA GLY A 284 4.62 2.46 35.00
C GLY A 284 5.55 3.10 33.98
N GLY A 285 5.66 4.43 33.98
CA GLY A 285 6.42 5.18 32.99
C GLY A 285 6.10 4.75 31.55
N ALA A 286 7.15 4.45 30.77
CA ALA A 286 7.02 4.08 29.35
C ALA A 286 6.14 2.82 29.12
N THR A 287 5.99 1.96 30.13
CA THR A 287 5.21 0.72 30.00
C THR A 287 3.69 0.96 29.99
N ASP A 288 3.25 2.16 30.35
CA ASP A 288 1.82 2.50 30.31
C ASP A 288 1.26 2.51 28.90
N LEU A 289 2.06 2.88 27.89
CA LEU A 289 1.69 2.71 26.48
C LEU A 289 1.35 1.24 26.19
N ASP A 290 2.23 0.32 26.54
CA ASP A 290 2.04 -1.11 26.29
C ASP A 290 0.76 -1.64 26.96
N ARG A 291 0.46 -1.20 28.19
CA ARG A 291 -0.77 -1.56 28.90
C ARG A 291 -2.04 -1.01 28.25
N VAL A 292 -1.99 0.24 27.79
CA VAL A 292 -3.10 0.81 27.01
C VAL A 292 -3.33 0.00 25.74
N LEU A 293 -2.26 -0.34 25.01
CA LEU A 293 -2.37 -1.12 23.78
C LEU A 293 -2.94 -2.51 24.02
N ASP A 294 -2.57 -3.18 25.12
CA ASP A 294 -3.15 -4.48 25.48
C ASP A 294 -4.67 -4.38 25.74
N ILE A 295 -5.13 -3.28 26.34
CA ILE A 295 -6.57 -3.01 26.56
C ILE A 295 -7.27 -2.72 25.22
N VAL A 296 -6.79 -1.74 24.46
CA VAL A 296 -7.53 -1.24 23.29
C VAL A 296 -7.42 -2.18 22.09
N CYS A 297 -6.28 -2.83 21.86
CA CYS A 297 -6.12 -3.78 20.76
C CYS A 297 -6.87 -5.10 21.02
N GLY A 298 -7.01 -5.49 22.29
CA GLY A 298 -7.77 -6.67 22.72
C GLY A 298 -9.28 -6.44 22.83
N HIS A 299 -9.76 -5.20 22.66
CA HIS A 299 -11.17 -4.88 22.84
C HIS A 299 -12.04 -5.40 21.67
N PRO A 300 -13.24 -5.98 21.93
CA PRO A 300 -14.13 -6.47 20.87
C PRO A 300 -14.52 -5.43 19.82
N ALA A 301 -14.66 -4.16 20.22
CA ALA A 301 -14.94 -3.07 19.27
C ALA A 301 -13.80 -2.85 18.27
N THR A 302 -12.55 -3.08 18.68
CA THR A 302 -11.38 -3.00 17.78
C THR A 302 -11.41 -4.10 16.73
N ALA A 303 -11.68 -5.34 17.15
CA ALA A 303 -11.88 -6.45 16.22
C ALA A 303 -12.99 -6.14 15.20
N HIS A 304 -14.13 -5.62 15.67
CA HIS A 304 -15.26 -5.25 14.81
C HIS A 304 -14.93 -4.11 13.84
N ASN A 305 -14.28 -3.04 14.31
CA ASN A 305 -13.90 -1.89 13.50
C ASN A 305 -12.91 -2.28 12.39
N ILE A 306 -11.84 -3.00 12.75
CA ILE A 306 -10.83 -3.44 11.77
C ILE A 306 -11.43 -4.44 10.78
N ALA A 307 -12.23 -5.41 11.24
CA ALA A 307 -12.93 -6.33 10.35
C ALA A 307 -13.87 -5.60 9.39
N THR A 308 -14.58 -4.59 9.86
CA THR A 308 -15.44 -3.74 9.01
C THR A 308 -14.63 -3.07 7.91
N LYS A 309 -13.52 -2.40 8.26
CA LYS A 309 -12.64 -1.73 7.29
C LYS A 309 -12.06 -2.71 6.26
N LEU A 310 -11.62 -3.89 6.69
CA LEU A 310 -11.08 -4.93 5.80
C LEU A 310 -12.16 -5.50 4.87
N CYS A 311 -13.35 -5.80 5.37
CA CYS A 311 -14.47 -6.28 4.56
C CYS A 311 -14.92 -5.22 3.54
N ARG A 312 -14.94 -3.93 3.91
CA ARG A 312 -15.21 -2.83 2.97
C ARG A 312 -14.16 -2.74 1.88
N ARG A 313 -12.89 -2.98 2.22
CA ARG A 313 -11.77 -2.95 1.28
C ARG A 313 -11.79 -4.11 0.28
N PHE A 314 -12.15 -5.31 0.71
CA PHE A 314 -11.93 -6.54 -0.08
C PHE A 314 -13.21 -7.20 -0.60
N ILE A 315 -14.38 -6.93 -0.02
CA ILE A 315 -15.64 -7.61 -0.39
C ILE A 315 -16.55 -6.64 -1.14
N ALA A 316 -17.17 -5.71 -0.41
CA ALA A 316 -18.17 -4.79 -0.93
C ALA A 316 -18.30 -3.57 -0.01
N ASP A 317 -18.83 -2.47 -0.54
CA ASP A 317 -19.20 -1.29 0.23
C ASP A 317 -20.68 -0.96 -0.04
N PRO A 318 -21.60 -1.09 0.96
CA PRO A 318 -21.33 -1.48 2.35
C PRO A 318 -20.91 -2.96 2.51
N ALA A 319 -20.12 -3.24 3.53
CA ALA A 319 -19.61 -4.58 3.82
C ALA A 319 -20.71 -5.53 4.35
N PRO A 320 -20.73 -6.82 3.94
CA PRO A 320 -21.71 -7.78 4.44
C PRO A 320 -21.57 -8.05 5.95
N PRO A 321 -22.62 -7.90 6.77
CA PRO A 321 -22.53 -8.04 8.23
C PRO A 321 -22.03 -9.41 8.72
N GLU A 322 -22.41 -10.49 8.03
CA GLU A 322 -21.96 -11.86 8.36
C GLU A 322 -20.45 -12.02 8.17
N ALA A 323 -19.90 -11.45 7.09
CA ALA A 323 -18.46 -11.45 6.84
C ALA A 323 -17.73 -10.63 7.90
N ILE A 324 -18.26 -9.46 8.30
CA ILE A 324 -17.70 -8.65 9.39
C ILE A 324 -17.62 -9.47 10.68
N GLY A 325 -18.71 -10.16 11.06
CA GLY A 325 -18.74 -10.99 12.27
C GLY A 325 -17.68 -12.09 12.25
N THR A 326 -17.60 -12.83 11.13
CA THR A 326 -16.62 -13.91 10.94
C THR A 326 -15.17 -13.41 11.02
N VAL A 327 -14.87 -12.28 10.36
CA VAL A 327 -13.52 -11.70 10.34
C VAL A 327 -13.17 -11.08 11.70
N ALA A 328 -14.12 -10.47 12.40
CA ALA A 328 -13.92 -9.93 13.75
C ALA A 328 -13.61 -11.06 14.76
N GLU A 329 -14.29 -12.19 14.65
CA GLU A 329 -13.99 -13.36 15.48
C GLU A 329 -12.57 -13.89 15.21
N ALA A 330 -12.17 -14.02 13.94
CA ALA A 330 -10.82 -14.43 13.59
C ALA A 330 -9.75 -13.45 14.10
N PHE A 331 -10.04 -12.14 14.07
CA PHE A 331 -9.17 -11.12 14.65
C PHE A 331 -9.01 -11.34 16.16
N ALA A 332 -10.12 -11.51 16.88
CA ALA A 332 -10.08 -11.70 18.33
C ALA A 332 -9.36 -12.99 18.73
N GLN A 333 -9.60 -14.10 18.01
CA GLN A 333 -8.98 -15.40 18.30
C GLN A 333 -7.48 -15.43 18.01
N SER A 334 -7.05 -14.77 16.94
CA SER A 334 -5.62 -14.70 16.56
C SER A 334 -4.83 -13.63 17.30
N GLY A 335 -5.50 -12.76 18.08
CA GLY A 335 -4.88 -11.59 18.69
C GLY A 335 -4.50 -10.49 17.68
N GLY A 336 -5.10 -10.50 16.49
CA GLY A 336 -4.82 -9.53 15.43
C GLY A 336 -3.67 -9.92 14.50
N ALA A 337 -3.42 -11.22 14.28
CA ALA A 337 -2.49 -11.68 13.25
C ALA A 337 -3.09 -11.45 11.85
N ILE A 338 -2.66 -10.39 11.18
CA ILE A 338 -3.32 -9.86 9.97
C ILE A 338 -3.39 -10.89 8.83
N ALA A 339 -2.34 -11.70 8.63
CA ALA A 339 -2.37 -12.76 7.63
C ALA A 339 -3.47 -13.81 7.89
N ASP A 340 -3.71 -14.18 9.15
CA ASP A 340 -4.76 -15.16 9.52
C ASP A 340 -6.16 -14.56 9.40
N VAL A 341 -6.30 -13.28 9.75
CA VAL A 341 -7.54 -12.51 9.55
C VAL A 341 -7.90 -12.43 8.07
N LEU A 342 -6.93 -12.09 7.22
CA LEU A 342 -7.12 -12.02 5.77
C LEU A 342 -7.40 -13.39 5.15
N ARG A 343 -6.72 -14.45 5.62
CA ARG A 343 -7.02 -15.84 5.21
C ARG A 343 -8.49 -16.18 5.46
N THR A 344 -9.00 -15.83 6.64
CA THR A 344 -10.42 -16.05 6.97
C THR A 344 -11.33 -15.22 6.07
N LEU A 345 -11.01 -13.93 5.87
CA LEU A 345 -11.77 -13.03 4.99
C LEU A 345 -11.89 -13.59 3.57
N PHE A 346 -10.78 -13.99 2.96
CA PHE A 346 -10.76 -14.54 1.59
C PHE A 346 -11.40 -15.93 1.50
N GLY A 347 -11.54 -16.63 2.63
CA GLY A 347 -12.27 -17.88 2.74
C GLY A 347 -13.79 -17.72 2.75
N THR A 348 -14.33 -16.53 3.01
CA THR A 348 -15.78 -16.31 3.12
C THR A 348 -16.50 -16.48 1.77
N ASP A 349 -17.74 -16.97 1.83
CA ASP A 349 -18.62 -17.05 0.65
C ASP A 349 -18.89 -15.65 0.06
N ALA A 350 -19.04 -14.65 0.93
CA ALA A 350 -19.24 -13.27 0.54
C ALA A 350 -18.09 -12.74 -0.35
N PHE A 351 -16.83 -12.98 0.04
CA PHE A 351 -15.69 -12.64 -0.81
C PHE A 351 -15.75 -13.36 -2.15
N ARG A 352 -16.05 -14.66 -2.18
CA ARG A 352 -16.09 -15.43 -3.44
C ARG A 352 -17.25 -15.06 -4.37
N ALA A 353 -18.33 -14.48 -3.83
CA ALA A 353 -19.55 -14.15 -4.57
C ALA A 353 -19.60 -12.68 -5.06
N GLU A 354 -19.12 -11.71 -4.26
CA GLU A 354 -19.25 -10.27 -4.53
C GLU A 354 -18.16 -9.74 -5.48
N ARG A 355 -18.38 -9.87 -6.80
CA ARG A 355 -17.37 -9.58 -7.83
C ARG A 355 -17.69 -8.32 -8.63
N GLY A 356 -16.69 -7.47 -8.87
CA GLY A 356 -16.83 -6.31 -9.75
C GLY A 356 -17.60 -5.13 -9.17
N SER A 357 -17.87 -5.14 -7.86
CA SER A 357 -18.75 -4.18 -7.19
C SER A 357 -18.04 -2.92 -6.69
N LEU A 358 -16.72 -2.94 -6.52
CA LEU A 358 -16.00 -1.81 -5.90
C LEU A 358 -15.47 -0.84 -6.96
N TYR A 359 -15.73 0.45 -6.75
CA TYR A 359 -15.18 1.51 -7.58
C TYR A 359 -13.67 1.69 -7.30
N LYS A 360 -12.86 1.80 -8.35
CA LYS A 360 -11.42 2.05 -8.23
C LYS A 360 -11.22 3.51 -7.79
N ARG A 361 -10.67 3.73 -6.60
CA ARG A 361 -10.08 5.03 -6.22
C ARG A 361 -8.96 5.41 -7.21
N PRO A 362 -8.64 6.70 -7.41
CA PRO A 362 -7.67 7.13 -8.44
C PRO A 362 -6.30 6.45 -8.38
N LEU A 363 -5.72 6.22 -7.20
CA LEU A 363 -4.47 5.47 -7.06
C LEU A 363 -4.59 4.04 -7.64
N ARG A 364 -5.67 3.34 -7.31
CA ARG A 364 -5.95 2.00 -7.84
C ARG A 364 -6.13 2.04 -9.35
N PHE A 365 -6.88 3.00 -9.88
CA PHE A 365 -7.05 3.18 -11.32
C PHE A 365 -5.71 3.32 -12.05
N VAL A 366 -4.82 4.20 -11.57
CA VAL A 366 -3.49 4.42 -12.18
C VAL A 366 -2.63 3.16 -12.13
N LEU A 367 -2.56 2.49 -10.97
CA LEU A 367 -1.75 1.27 -10.83
C LEU A 367 -2.33 0.10 -11.63
N SER A 368 -3.65 -0.07 -11.68
CA SER A 368 -4.33 -1.04 -12.53
C SER A 368 -4.03 -0.79 -14.01
N ALA A 369 -4.05 0.48 -14.45
CA ALA A 369 -3.78 0.85 -15.83
C ALA A 369 -2.35 0.49 -16.25
N PHE A 370 -1.35 0.84 -15.43
CA PHE A 370 0.02 0.44 -15.70
C PHE A 370 0.20 -1.08 -15.71
N ARG A 371 -0.35 -1.78 -14.71
CA ARG A 371 -0.16 -3.24 -14.59
C ARG A 371 -0.83 -4.00 -15.73
N SER A 372 -2.10 -3.71 -16.03
CA SER A 372 -2.85 -4.40 -17.09
C SER A 372 -2.31 -4.11 -18.50
N ALA A 373 -1.68 -2.94 -18.70
CA ALA A 373 -0.96 -2.63 -19.93
C ALA A 373 0.44 -3.28 -20.00
N GLY A 374 0.91 -3.95 -18.94
CA GLY A 374 2.29 -4.43 -18.86
C GLY A 374 3.32 -3.29 -18.94
N ALA A 375 2.96 -2.09 -18.47
CA ALA A 375 3.79 -0.91 -18.59
C ALA A 375 5.04 -1.02 -17.73
N ARG A 376 6.19 -0.64 -18.30
CA ARG A 376 7.43 -0.38 -17.56
C ARG A 376 7.52 1.11 -17.27
N THR A 377 7.48 1.52 -16.01
CA THR A 377 7.44 2.94 -15.63
C THR A 377 8.42 3.28 -14.52
N GLN A 378 9.04 4.45 -14.63
CA GLN A 378 9.80 5.07 -13.55
C GLN A 378 8.94 6.03 -12.72
N ALA A 379 7.61 6.00 -12.89
CA ALA A 379 6.62 6.84 -12.22
C ALA A 379 7.04 8.33 -12.16
N PRO A 380 7.19 9.00 -13.33
CA PRO A 380 7.65 10.39 -13.38
C PRO A 380 6.66 11.34 -12.66
N PRO A 381 7.09 12.58 -12.34
CA PRO A 381 6.25 13.57 -11.64
C PRO A 381 4.86 13.82 -12.25
N ILE A 382 4.69 13.67 -13.57
CA ILE A 382 3.37 13.84 -14.22
C ILE A 382 2.34 12.80 -13.74
N VAL A 383 2.77 11.61 -13.29
CA VAL A 383 1.88 10.61 -12.69
C VAL A 383 1.40 11.07 -11.31
N GLN A 384 2.30 11.66 -10.51
CA GLN A 384 1.95 12.26 -9.23
C GLN A 384 1.02 13.45 -9.42
N GLU A 385 1.26 14.30 -10.42
CA GLU A 385 0.38 15.41 -10.77
C GLU A 385 -1.02 14.92 -11.19
N ALA A 386 -1.11 13.85 -11.98
CA ALA A 386 -2.40 13.25 -12.34
C ALA A 386 -3.17 12.79 -11.09
N LEU A 387 -2.49 12.13 -10.14
CA LEU A 387 -3.10 11.72 -8.86
C LEU A 387 -3.53 12.91 -8.01
N LEU A 388 -2.74 13.98 -7.98
CA LEU A 388 -3.10 15.23 -7.30
C LEU A 388 -4.34 15.87 -7.91
N ARG A 389 -4.44 15.94 -9.24
CA ARG A 389 -5.62 16.46 -9.95
C ARG A 389 -6.87 15.59 -9.75
N MET A 390 -6.68 14.30 -9.49
CA MET A 390 -7.74 13.37 -9.10
C MET A 390 -8.02 13.38 -7.58
N GLY A 391 -7.35 14.24 -6.80
CA GLY A 391 -7.57 14.38 -5.36
C GLY A 391 -7.01 13.24 -4.50
N HIS A 392 -6.12 12.40 -5.03
CA HIS A 392 -5.61 11.19 -4.36
C HIS A 392 -4.08 11.08 -4.48
N ALA A 393 -3.37 12.18 -4.22
CA ALA A 393 -1.91 12.18 -4.14
C ALA A 393 -1.44 11.38 -2.91
N PRO A 394 -0.61 10.34 -3.04
CA PRO A 394 -0.17 9.55 -1.89
C PRO A 394 0.43 10.40 -0.76
N PHE A 395 0.08 10.07 0.48
CA PHE A 395 0.59 10.70 1.71
C PHE A 395 0.23 12.19 1.91
N GLN A 396 -0.82 12.67 1.23
CA GLN A 396 -1.24 14.09 1.27
C GLN A 396 -2.67 14.31 1.78
N TYR A 397 -3.38 13.26 2.23
CA TYR A 397 -4.74 13.45 2.75
C TYR A 397 -4.74 14.17 4.09
N PRO A 398 -5.41 15.32 4.24
CA PRO A 398 -5.17 16.26 5.33
C PRO A 398 -5.62 15.80 6.71
N THR A 399 -6.61 14.91 6.80
CA THR A 399 -7.26 14.51 8.05
C THR A 399 -6.86 13.09 8.47
N PRO A 400 -6.80 12.78 9.78
CA PRO A 400 -6.27 11.51 10.29
C PRO A 400 -7.12 10.27 9.95
N ASP A 401 -8.35 10.46 9.45
CA ASP A 401 -9.29 9.42 9.04
C ASP A 401 -8.98 8.77 7.67
N GLY A 402 -8.02 9.33 6.94
CA GLY A 402 -7.55 8.77 5.67
C GLY A 402 -8.52 8.99 4.50
N TYR A 403 -8.10 8.61 3.30
CA TYR A 403 -8.88 8.81 2.08
C TYR A 403 -10.21 8.05 2.13
N PRO A 404 -11.33 8.68 1.70
CA PRO A 404 -12.63 8.01 1.69
C PRO A 404 -12.61 6.78 0.78
N ILE A 405 -13.33 5.74 1.19
CA ILE A 405 -13.48 4.51 0.41
C ILE A 405 -14.71 4.56 -0.49
N GLU A 406 -15.68 5.39 -0.12
CA GLU A 406 -16.93 5.63 -0.82
C GLU A 406 -16.66 6.21 -2.23
N PRO A 407 -17.46 5.87 -3.24
CA PRO A 407 -17.22 6.28 -4.62
C PRO A 407 -17.44 7.78 -4.87
N GLU A 408 -18.34 8.43 -4.13
CA GLU A 408 -18.87 9.76 -4.42
C GLU A 408 -17.79 10.85 -4.60
N PRO A 409 -16.76 10.96 -3.73
CA PRO A 409 -15.68 11.93 -3.91
C PRO A 409 -14.89 11.73 -5.20
N TRP A 410 -14.89 10.52 -5.76
CA TRP A 410 -14.07 10.12 -6.89
C TRP A 410 -14.78 10.22 -8.24
N LEU A 411 -16.12 10.22 -8.26
CA LEU A 411 -16.91 10.27 -9.50
C LEU A 411 -16.66 11.54 -10.33
N GLY A 412 -16.30 12.65 -9.68
CA GLY A 412 -15.94 13.91 -10.35
C GLY A 412 -14.60 13.89 -11.10
N THR A 413 -13.83 12.80 -11.03
CA THR A 413 -12.45 12.72 -11.54
C THR A 413 -12.33 12.09 -12.93
N LEU A 414 -13.45 11.73 -13.58
CA LEU A 414 -13.48 10.97 -14.84
C LEU A 414 -12.66 11.63 -15.97
N LEU A 415 -12.74 12.96 -16.12
CA LEU A 415 -11.97 13.69 -17.14
C LEU A 415 -10.46 13.45 -16.99
N TRP A 416 -9.95 13.49 -15.75
CA TRP A 416 -8.52 13.28 -15.48
C TRP A 416 -8.10 11.83 -15.70
N ARG A 417 -8.99 10.87 -15.42
CA ARG A 417 -8.78 9.46 -15.73
C ARG A 417 -8.70 9.19 -17.22
N TRP A 418 -9.60 9.82 -18.01
CA TRP A 418 -9.58 9.73 -19.47
C TRP A 418 -8.32 10.35 -20.06
N ASN A 419 -7.91 11.52 -19.56
CA ASN A 419 -6.65 12.14 -19.98
C ASN A 419 -5.46 11.20 -19.67
N PHE A 420 -5.39 10.64 -18.46
CA PHE A 420 -4.34 9.68 -18.11
C PHE A 420 -4.33 8.45 -19.04
N ALA A 421 -5.50 7.89 -19.35
CA ALA A 421 -5.63 6.77 -20.28
C ALA A 421 -5.14 7.11 -21.70
N LEU A 422 -5.47 8.31 -22.20
CA LEU A 422 -5.01 8.81 -23.50
C LEU A 422 -3.50 9.03 -23.53
N GLU A 423 -2.92 9.58 -22.47
CA GLU A 423 -1.47 9.80 -22.37
C GLU A 423 -0.70 8.48 -22.29
N LEU A 424 -1.25 7.47 -21.60
CA LEU A 424 -0.64 6.14 -21.52
C LEU A 424 -0.66 5.42 -22.87
N ASP A 425 -1.81 5.38 -23.54
CA ASP A 425 -1.98 4.78 -24.87
C ASP A 425 -1.12 5.47 -25.94
N ALA A 426 -1.02 6.80 -25.89
CA ALA A 426 -0.18 7.58 -26.81
C ALA A 426 1.34 7.45 -26.53
N GLY A 427 1.75 6.80 -25.43
CA GLY A 427 3.16 6.75 -25.02
C GLY A 427 3.71 8.12 -24.62
N ALA A 428 2.85 9.04 -24.19
CA ALA A 428 3.19 10.43 -23.89
C ALA A 428 3.63 10.66 -22.44
N ILE A 429 3.49 9.64 -21.56
CA ILE A 429 4.03 9.67 -20.20
C ILE A 429 5.55 9.39 -20.25
N PRO A 430 6.42 10.36 -19.89
CA PRO A 430 7.87 10.16 -19.98
C PRO A 430 8.36 9.00 -19.12
N ARG A 431 9.45 8.33 -19.55
CA ARG A 431 10.03 7.18 -18.81
C ARG A 431 8.99 6.09 -18.47
N THR A 432 7.98 5.96 -19.33
CA THR A 432 6.96 4.91 -19.28
C THR A 432 6.83 4.31 -20.66
N ALA A 433 6.90 2.99 -20.75
CA ALA A 433 6.82 2.27 -22.02
C ALA A 433 5.74 1.19 -21.93
N VAL A 434 4.89 1.14 -22.96
CA VAL A 434 3.90 0.08 -23.21
C VAL A 434 4.19 -0.48 -24.59
N ASP A 435 4.46 -1.79 -24.66
CA ASP A 435 4.64 -2.50 -25.92
C ASP A 435 3.28 -2.97 -26.44
N HIS A 436 2.61 -2.09 -27.19
CA HIS A 436 1.25 -2.32 -27.68
C HIS A 436 1.16 -3.51 -28.64
N GLU A 437 2.18 -3.69 -29.48
CA GLU A 437 2.22 -4.77 -30.47
C GLU A 437 2.40 -6.12 -29.76
N ALA A 438 3.39 -6.23 -28.87
CA ALA A 438 3.60 -7.45 -28.10
C ALA A 438 2.39 -7.76 -27.19
N LEU A 439 1.75 -6.74 -26.62
CA LEU A 439 0.56 -6.93 -25.79
C LEU A 439 -0.62 -7.50 -26.60
N LEU A 440 -0.87 -6.96 -27.79
CA LEU A 440 -1.93 -7.45 -28.69
C LEU A 440 -1.63 -8.84 -29.25
N GLU A 441 -0.38 -9.10 -29.64
CA GLU A 441 0.08 -10.39 -30.13
C GLU A 441 -0.08 -11.47 -29.06
N ARG A 442 0.44 -11.22 -27.84
CA ARG A 442 0.29 -12.12 -26.70
C ARG A 442 -1.17 -12.36 -26.37
N ALA A 443 -2.02 -11.34 -26.44
CA ALA A 443 -3.44 -11.49 -26.22
C ALA A 443 -4.15 -12.38 -27.25
N GLY A 444 -3.58 -12.53 -28.45
CA GLY A 444 -4.26 -13.18 -29.56
C GLY A 444 -5.40 -12.33 -30.14
N GLY A 445 -5.26 -11.00 -30.05
CA GLY A 445 -6.18 -10.03 -30.65
C GLY A 445 -6.94 -9.15 -29.65
N LEU A 446 -7.67 -8.17 -30.20
CA LEU A 446 -8.22 -7.06 -29.44
C LEU A 446 -9.32 -7.46 -28.44
N ASN A 447 -10.15 -8.44 -28.77
CA ASN A 447 -11.20 -8.91 -27.85
C ASN A 447 -10.62 -9.61 -26.62
N ASN A 448 -9.52 -10.33 -26.78
CA ASN A 448 -8.83 -10.99 -25.67
C ASN A 448 -8.07 -9.98 -24.81
N LEU A 449 -7.50 -8.95 -25.44
CA LEU A 449 -6.92 -7.82 -24.70
C LEU A 449 -7.98 -7.09 -23.89
N ALA A 450 -9.13 -6.79 -24.50
CA ALA A 450 -10.28 -6.23 -23.81
C ALA A 450 -10.71 -7.13 -22.64
N ALA A 451 -10.79 -8.44 -22.86
CA ALA A 451 -11.15 -9.37 -21.79
C ALA A 451 -10.17 -9.34 -20.61
N HIS A 452 -8.87 -9.21 -20.88
CA HIS A 452 -7.85 -9.05 -19.86
C HIS A 452 -8.03 -7.77 -19.03
N LEU A 453 -8.25 -6.62 -19.69
CA LEU A 453 -8.41 -5.34 -19.00
C LEU A 453 -9.74 -5.24 -18.24
N LEU A 454 -10.83 -5.74 -18.82
CA LEU A 454 -12.18 -5.64 -18.26
C LEU A 454 -12.48 -6.75 -17.25
N GLY A 455 -11.68 -7.81 -17.22
CA GLY A 455 -11.89 -8.97 -16.35
C GLY A 455 -13.02 -9.91 -16.78
N ARG A 456 -13.60 -9.66 -17.96
CA ARG A 456 -14.69 -10.40 -18.59
C ARG A 456 -14.65 -10.17 -20.09
N ARG A 457 -15.31 -11.01 -20.88
CA ARG A 457 -15.45 -10.78 -22.32
C ARG A 457 -16.06 -9.39 -22.61
N PRO A 458 -15.59 -8.69 -23.67
CA PRO A 458 -16.25 -7.48 -24.11
C PRO A 458 -17.65 -7.82 -24.64
N THR A 459 -18.61 -6.96 -24.34
CA THR A 459 -19.94 -6.99 -24.94
C THR A 459 -19.85 -6.75 -26.45
N ALA A 460 -20.91 -7.07 -27.20
CA ALA A 460 -20.95 -6.81 -28.63
C ALA A 460 -20.75 -5.32 -28.99
N LEU A 461 -21.28 -4.42 -28.16
CA LEU A 461 -21.07 -2.98 -28.31
C LEU A 461 -19.60 -2.59 -28.08
N GLU A 462 -19.02 -3.03 -26.96
CA GLU A 462 -17.60 -2.76 -26.65
C GLU A 462 -16.69 -3.31 -27.76
N ALA A 463 -16.93 -4.53 -28.25
CA ALA A 463 -16.17 -5.13 -29.34
C ALA A 463 -16.30 -4.35 -30.66
N ASN A 464 -17.49 -3.82 -30.97
CA ASN A 464 -17.69 -2.98 -32.13
C ASN A 464 -16.92 -1.66 -32.02
N GLU A 465 -17.03 -0.95 -30.90
CA GLU A 465 -16.29 0.31 -30.67
C GLU A 465 -14.77 0.10 -30.73
N LEU A 466 -14.29 -1.00 -30.14
CA LEU A 466 -12.90 -1.41 -30.20
C LEU A 466 -12.38 -1.61 -31.63
N SER A 467 -13.20 -2.16 -32.53
CA SER A 467 -12.81 -2.37 -33.92
C SER A 467 -12.68 -1.09 -34.74
N GLN A 468 -13.21 0.03 -34.24
CA GLN A 468 -13.26 1.31 -34.95
C GLN A 468 -12.26 2.34 -34.41
N THR A 469 -11.70 2.11 -33.22
CA THR A 469 -10.76 3.04 -32.58
C THR A 469 -9.32 2.82 -33.00
N ALA A 470 -8.57 3.91 -33.16
CA ALA A 470 -7.11 3.87 -33.29
C ALA A 470 -6.38 3.83 -31.93
N ARG A 471 -7.13 3.93 -30.82
CA ARG A 471 -6.62 3.99 -29.43
C ARG A 471 -7.34 2.99 -28.54
N PRO A 472 -7.16 1.68 -28.77
CA PRO A 472 -7.90 0.65 -28.05
C PRO A 472 -7.61 0.63 -26.56
N LEU A 473 -6.36 0.87 -26.14
CA LEU A 473 -5.99 0.85 -24.72
C LEU A 473 -6.63 2.04 -23.99
N ALA A 474 -6.60 3.24 -24.58
CA ALA A 474 -7.27 4.41 -24.01
C ALA A 474 -8.77 4.17 -23.82
N LEU A 475 -9.45 3.62 -24.84
CA LEU A 475 -10.89 3.36 -24.79
C LEU A 475 -11.24 2.34 -23.69
N LEU A 476 -10.45 1.28 -23.54
CA LEU A 476 -10.64 0.27 -22.50
C LEU A 476 -10.46 0.85 -21.10
N LEU A 477 -9.36 1.57 -20.87
CA LEU A 477 -9.06 2.18 -19.58
C LEU A 477 -10.08 3.27 -19.21
N ALA A 478 -10.60 4.01 -20.19
CA ALA A 478 -11.62 5.03 -20.00
C ALA A 478 -13.04 4.47 -19.79
N SER A 479 -13.25 3.18 -20.09
CA SER A 479 -14.57 2.55 -20.05
C SER A 479 -15.13 2.49 -18.62
N PRO A 480 -16.47 2.48 -18.46
CA PRO A 480 -17.11 2.24 -17.16
C PRO A 480 -16.69 0.92 -16.55
N ALA A 481 -16.55 -0.14 -17.36
CA ALA A 481 -16.18 -1.46 -16.89
C ALA A 481 -14.79 -1.50 -16.22
N PHE A 482 -13.82 -0.74 -16.75
CA PHE A 482 -12.50 -0.64 -16.11
C PHE A 482 -12.50 0.18 -14.81
N GLN A 483 -13.54 1.00 -14.54
CA GLN A 483 -13.59 1.78 -13.30
C GLN A 483 -13.93 0.93 -12.07
N PHE A 484 -14.38 -0.32 -12.27
CA PHE A 484 -14.74 -1.24 -11.19
C PHE A 484 -13.76 -2.43 -11.14
N HIS A 485 -13.75 -3.12 -10.01
CA HIS A 485 -12.90 -4.30 -9.78
C HIS A 485 -13.55 -5.32 -8.86
#